data_AF-A0A1H6Q2A4-F1
#
_entry.id   AF-A0A1H6Q2A4-F1
#
_cell.length_a   1.000
_cell.length_b   1.000
_cell.length_c   1.000
_cell.angle_alpha   90.00
_cell.angle_beta   90.00
_cell.angle_gamma   90.00
#
_symmetry.space_group_name_H-M   'P 1'
#
loop_
_entity.id
_entity.type
_entity.pdbx_description
1 polymer ?
#
loop_
_entity_poly.entity_id
_entity_poly.type
_entity_poly.pdbx_seq_one_letter_code
_entity_poly.pdbx_strand_id
1 'polypeptide(L)'
;MPHSYFFRRALSLSVGLAAACMSLSTLADTPVAVTFAANSVWAQEVGNLTRSDDSLDYTVAVAAGKTLQLNLLSRNPNVFFKVKDQSDGKVVLDTRKTGESTWSTPNATATTYAIRVYIDSAALKFDNTAKFALQIGQYGAEDLQSPATAVTFEPGKPWAQRDGILDAGAPVYNFTVAIAAGMTIKVNLVSSNPELHFRVNDKTHDKKLVDTSATGLNTWSESVAAATNYAIQVYVDPAAMSSGQKERFALQVGQYSSGDVQPAKPATVTTTAPQAD
;
A
#
# COMPACT_ATOMS: atom_id res chain seq x y z
N MET A 1 -45.48 -67.37 4.41
CA MET A 1 -46.73 -66.93 3.75
C MET A 1 -46.70 -65.40 3.64
N PRO A 2 -47.25 -64.82 2.57
CA PRO A 2 -46.46 -64.17 1.50
C PRO A 2 -46.74 -62.66 1.36
N HIS A 3 -45.85 -61.91 0.68
CA HIS A 3 -46.15 -61.17 -0.55
C HIS A 3 -45.02 -60.19 -0.91
N SER A 4 -44.36 -60.46 -2.03
CA SER A 4 -43.71 -59.49 -2.90
C SER A 4 -44.75 -58.55 -3.52
N TYR A 5 -44.44 -57.28 -3.79
CA TYR A 5 -44.82 -56.47 -4.99
C TYR A 5 -44.19 -55.06 -4.85
N PHE A 6 -43.20 -54.71 -5.67
CA PHE A 6 -43.28 -53.97 -6.96
C PHE A 6 -43.57 -52.47 -6.87
N PHE A 7 -42.57 -51.69 -7.32
CA PHE A 7 -42.62 -50.46 -8.15
C PHE A 7 -43.62 -49.33 -7.82
N ARG A 8 -43.10 -48.11 -7.65
CA ARG A 8 -43.29 -47.00 -8.63
C ARG A 8 -42.43 -45.77 -8.30
N ARG A 9 -41.86 -45.20 -9.37
CA ARG A 9 -41.19 -43.89 -9.41
C ARG A 9 -42.16 -42.76 -9.06
N ALA A 10 -41.65 -41.72 -8.39
CA ALA A 10 -42.12 -40.35 -8.57
C ALA A 10 -40.94 -39.38 -8.35
N LEU A 11 -40.57 -38.65 -9.41
CA LEU A 11 -39.82 -37.41 -9.28
C LEU A 11 -40.69 -36.42 -8.48
N SER A 12 -40.10 -35.74 -7.50
CA SER A 12 -40.64 -34.50 -6.97
C SER A 12 -39.52 -33.45 -6.92
N LEU A 13 -39.63 -32.46 -7.80
CA LEU A 13 -38.98 -31.17 -7.61
C LEU A 13 -39.63 -30.50 -6.39
N SER A 14 -38.82 -30.11 -5.41
CA SER A 14 -39.21 -29.14 -4.39
C SER A 14 -38.27 -27.95 -4.48
N VAL A 15 -38.76 -26.88 -5.11
CA VAL A 15 -38.34 -25.51 -4.87
C VAL A 15 -39.02 -25.08 -3.58
N GLY A 16 -38.26 -24.70 -2.55
CA GLY A 16 -38.88 -24.26 -1.31
C GLY A 16 -37.90 -23.94 -0.17
N LEU A 17 -37.63 -22.64 -0.03
CA LEU A 17 -37.51 -21.90 1.22
C LEU A 17 -36.47 -22.38 2.26
N ALA A 18 -35.35 -21.65 2.35
CA ALA A 18 -34.71 -21.40 3.64
C ALA A 18 -34.68 -19.88 3.85
N ALA A 19 -35.67 -19.41 4.60
CA ALA A 19 -35.67 -18.08 5.19
C ALA A 19 -34.39 -17.92 6.02
N ALA A 20 -33.49 -17.02 5.59
CA ALA A 20 -32.44 -16.55 6.48
C ALA A 20 -33.14 -15.72 7.56
N CYS A 21 -33.23 -16.30 8.76
CA CYS A 21 -33.71 -15.63 9.96
C CYS A 21 -33.03 -14.28 10.09
N MET A 22 -33.82 -13.20 10.08
CA MET A 22 -33.36 -11.90 10.57
C MET A 22 -33.11 -12.08 12.07
N SER A 23 -31.86 -12.30 12.46
CA SER A 23 -31.43 -12.13 13.83
C SER A 23 -31.43 -10.62 14.12
N LEU A 24 -32.52 -10.15 14.72
CA LEU A 24 -32.53 -8.90 15.48
C LEU A 24 -31.68 -9.12 16.74
N SER A 25 -30.37 -9.00 16.58
CA SER A 25 -29.46 -8.90 17.72
C SER A 25 -29.49 -7.45 18.22
N THR A 26 -30.26 -7.22 19.27
CA THR A 26 -30.03 -6.09 20.17
C THR A 26 -28.77 -6.42 20.97
N LEU A 27 -27.64 -5.90 20.54
CA LEU A 27 -26.36 -6.01 21.23
C LEU A 27 -25.80 -4.61 21.40
N ALA A 28 -25.22 -4.34 22.57
CA ALA A 28 -24.41 -3.15 22.81
C ALA A 28 -23.49 -2.93 21.61
N ASP A 29 -23.56 -1.74 21.01
CA ASP A 29 -22.98 -1.46 19.70
C ASP A 29 -21.47 -1.77 19.74
N THR A 30 -21.10 -2.92 19.17
CA THR A 30 -19.71 -3.36 19.13
C THR A 30 -19.00 -2.48 18.12
N PRO A 31 -17.86 -1.85 18.46
CA PRO A 31 -17.14 -1.00 17.53
C PRO A 31 -16.86 -1.71 16.22
N VAL A 32 -17.07 -1.01 15.11
CA VAL A 32 -16.82 -1.54 13.77
C VAL A 32 -15.31 -1.65 13.56
N ALA A 33 -14.82 -2.88 13.36
CA ALA A 33 -13.42 -3.11 13.04
C ALA A 33 -13.12 -2.64 11.61
N VAL A 34 -12.22 -1.67 11.48
CA VAL A 34 -11.80 -1.12 10.18
C VAL A 34 -10.87 -2.11 9.51
N THR A 35 -11.20 -2.50 8.28
CA THR A 35 -10.38 -3.40 7.47
C THR A 35 -9.91 -2.70 6.21
N PHE A 36 -8.63 -2.87 5.88
CA PHE A 36 -8.05 -2.36 4.64
C PHE A 36 -8.15 -3.42 3.55
N ALA A 37 -8.57 -3.02 2.35
CA ALA A 37 -8.47 -3.88 1.19
C ALA A 37 -7.01 -4.26 0.90
N ALA A 38 -6.78 -5.42 0.30
CA ALA A 38 -5.43 -5.85 -0.06
C ALA A 38 -4.73 -4.79 -0.92
N ASN A 39 -3.49 -4.44 -0.57
CA ASN A 39 -2.69 -3.39 -1.19
C ASN A 39 -3.26 -1.96 -1.10
N SER A 40 -4.24 -1.71 -0.22
CA SER A 40 -4.72 -0.36 0.08
C SER A 40 -4.19 0.11 1.42
N VAL A 41 -3.66 1.33 1.44
CA VAL A 41 -3.30 2.05 2.67
C VAL A 41 -4.45 2.90 3.22
N TRP A 42 -5.59 2.90 2.52
CA TRP A 42 -6.77 3.68 2.85
C TRP A 42 -8.00 2.78 2.99
N ALA A 43 -8.82 3.08 3.99
CA ALA A 43 -10.18 2.61 4.17
C ALA A 43 -11.12 3.83 4.27
N GLN A 44 -12.38 3.64 3.91
CA GLN A 44 -13.40 4.68 4.05
C GLN A 44 -14.67 4.10 4.63
N GLU A 45 -15.06 4.64 5.78
CA GLU A 45 -16.31 4.30 6.45
C GLU A 45 -17.33 5.39 6.22
N VAL A 46 -18.51 5.03 5.72
CA VAL A 46 -19.62 5.97 5.49
C VAL A 46 -20.69 5.69 6.52
N GLY A 47 -21.10 6.73 7.23
CA GLY A 47 -22.08 6.61 8.31
C GLY A 47 -23.11 7.72 8.30
N ASN A 48 -24.14 7.49 9.10
CA ASN A 48 -25.23 8.44 9.32
C ASN A 48 -25.42 8.55 10.84
N LEU A 49 -25.54 9.79 11.33
CA LEU A 49 -25.85 10.06 12.72
C LEU A 49 -27.24 10.69 12.81
N THR A 50 -28.01 10.27 13.81
CA THR A 50 -29.33 10.80 14.11
C THR A 50 -29.36 11.31 15.55
N ARG A 51 -30.48 11.89 15.97
CA ARG A 51 -30.61 12.35 17.36
C ARG A 51 -30.67 11.19 18.37
N SER A 52 -31.17 10.03 17.96
CA SER A 52 -31.27 8.82 18.81
C SER A 52 -30.04 7.92 18.72
N ASP A 53 -29.25 8.08 17.67
CA ASP A 53 -28.04 7.33 17.39
C ASP A 53 -26.97 8.35 16.97
N ASP A 54 -26.44 9.05 17.98
CA ASP A 54 -25.63 10.26 17.81
C ASP A 54 -24.12 9.97 17.75
N SER A 55 -23.73 8.70 17.75
CA SER A 55 -22.34 8.29 17.58
C SER A 55 -22.18 6.92 16.93
N LEU A 56 -21.10 6.75 16.17
CA LEU A 56 -20.62 5.46 15.68
C LEU A 56 -19.18 5.25 16.11
N ASP A 57 -18.90 4.06 16.65
CA ASP A 57 -17.59 3.67 17.13
C ASP A 57 -16.87 2.74 16.14
N TYR A 58 -15.60 3.02 15.89
CA TYR A 58 -14.71 2.24 15.04
C TYR A 58 -13.47 1.84 15.82
N THR A 59 -12.86 0.72 15.43
CA THR A 59 -11.54 0.32 15.93
C THR A 59 -10.59 0.06 14.76
N VAL A 60 -9.37 0.60 14.86
CA VAL A 60 -8.31 0.40 13.85
C VAL A 60 -7.03 -0.04 14.54
N ALA A 61 -6.46 -1.15 14.07
CA ALA A 61 -5.16 -1.65 14.53
C ALA A 61 -4.06 -1.15 13.60
N VAL A 62 -3.10 -0.39 14.14
CA VAL A 62 -2.01 0.23 13.40
C VAL A 62 -0.70 -0.47 13.70
N ALA A 63 0.01 -0.89 12.66
CA ALA A 63 1.29 -1.58 12.81
C ALA A 63 2.40 -0.60 13.24
N ALA A 64 3.41 -1.12 13.93
CA ALA A 64 4.61 -0.37 14.28
C ALA A 64 5.28 0.22 13.03
N GLY A 65 5.80 1.44 13.14
CA GLY A 65 6.44 2.17 12.05
C GLY A 65 5.48 2.79 11.02
N LYS A 66 4.16 2.69 11.23
CA LYS A 66 3.16 3.32 10.36
C LYS A 66 2.59 4.59 10.99
N THR A 67 2.13 5.49 10.15
CA THR A 67 1.34 6.67 10.50
C THR A 67 -0.13 6.34 10.35
N LEU A 68 -0.92 6.66 11.36
CA LEU A 68 -2.38 6.72 11.26
C LEU A 68 -2.76 8.12 10.78
N GLN A 69 -3.62 8.21 9.77
CA GLN A 69 -4.23 9.46 9.29
C GLN A 69 -5.75 9.32 9.28
N LEU A 70 -6.45 10.33 9.78
CA LEU A 70 -7.90 10.39 9.81
C LEU A 70 -8.36 11.67 9.12
N ASN A 71 -9.32 11.56 8.20
CA ASN A 71 -9.99 12.73 7.61
C ASN A 71 -11.51 12.53 7.72
N LEU A 72 -12.19 13.49 8.34
CA LEU A 72 -13.65 13.51 8.46
C LEU A 72 -14.24 14.44 7.40
N LEU A 73 -15.11 13.89 6.55
CA LEU A 73 -15.85 14.62 5.54
C LEU A 73 -17.33 14.63 5.92
N SER A 74 -17.87 15.80 6.26
CA SER A 74 -19.30 16.00 6.45
C SER A 74 -19.73 17.37 5.94
N ARG A 75 -20.98 17.47 5.47
CA ARG A 75 -21.63 18.75 5.20
C ARG A 75 -22.24 19.37 6.46
N ASN A 76 -22.35 18.59 7.55
CA ASN A 76 -22.84 19.08 8.83
C ASN A 76 -21.64 19.48 9.70
N PRO A 77 -21.47 20.76 10.05
CA PRO A 77 -20.32 21.24 10.81
C PRO A 77 -20.31 20.79 12.27
N ASN A 78 -21.37 20.13 12.74
CA ASN A 78 -21.48 19.62 14.11
C ASN A 78 -21.11 18.14 14.23
N VAL A 79 -20.59 17.52 13.16
CA VAL A 79 -20.04 16.16 13.23
C VAL A 79 -18.56 16.26 13.57
N PHE A 80 -18.18 15.54 14.62
CA PHE A 80 -16.83 15.51 15.18
C PHE A 80 -16.34 14.07 15.27
N PHE A 81 -15.06 13.89 15.56
CA PHE A 81 -14.53 12.61 15.97
C PHE A 81 -13.59 12.74 17.16
N LYS A 82 -13.51 11.66 17.93
CA LYS A 82 -12.65 11.51 19.09
C LYS A 82 -11.82 10.25 18.92
N VAL A 83 -10.54 10.34 19.25
CA VAL A 83 -9.61 9.22 19.17
C VAL A 83 -9.10 8.88 20.56
N LYS A 84 -9.16 7.60 20.89
CA LYS A 84 -8.60 7.02 22.11
C LYS A 84 -7.58 5.96 21.73
N ASP A 85 -6.36 6.09 22.24
CA ASP A 85 -5.40 4.99 22.20
C ASP A 85 -5.86 3.94 23.23
N GLN A 86 -6.06 2.71 22.77
CA GLN A 86 -6.56 1.63 23.63
C GLN A 86 -5.47 1.03 24.51
N SER A 87 -4.20 1.23 24.16
CA SER A 87 -3.04 0.69 24.86
C SER A 87 -2.80 1.43 26.17
N ASP A 88 -2.97 2.75 26.18
CA ASP A 88 -2.83 3.62 27.35
C ASP A 88 -4.19 4.08 27.93
N GLY A 89 -5.29 3.81 27.22
CA GLY A 89 -6.63 4.21 27.60
C GLY A 89 -6.87 5.72 27.53
N LYS A 90 -6.00 6.47 26.85
CA LYS A 90 -6.01 7.93 26.85
C LYS A 90 -6.72 8.49 25.62
N VAL A 91 -7.49 9.56 25.81
CA VAL A 91 -8.01 10.36 24.69
C VAL A 91 -6.85 11.19 24.13
N VAL A 92 -6.50 10.92 22.88
CA VAL A 92 -5.40 11.58 22.17
C VAL A 92 -5.89 12.72 21.28
N LEU A 93 -7.16 12.71 20.89
CA LEU A 93 -7.79 13.76 20.10
C LEU A 93 -9.29 13.87 20.40
N ASP A 94 -9.81 15.10 20.40
CA ASP A 94 -11.24 15.39 20.32
C ASP A 94 -11.45 16.61 19.41
N THR A 95 -11.96 16.39 18.20
CA THR A 95 -12.02 17.47 17.20
C THR A 95 -13.04 18.55 17.51
N ARG A 96 -14.00 18.27 18.40
CA ARG A 96 -14.87 19.33 18.94
C ARG A 96 -14.06 20.38 19.70
N LYS A 97 -12.94 20.00 20.32
CA LYS A 97 -12.07 20.89 21.09
C LYS A 97 -11.02 21.56 20.22
N THR A 98 -10.48 20.85 19.22
CA THR A 98 -9.39 21.37 18.37
C THR A 98 -9.92 22.14 17.15
N GLY A 99 -11.13 21.85 16.68
CA GLY A 99 -11.69 22.39 15.44
C GLY A 99 -11.14 21.74 14.17
N GLU A 100 -10.29 20.72 14.29
CA GLU A 100 -9.67 20.04 13.15
C GLU A 100 -10.64 19.05 12.50
N SER A 101 -10.62 18.92 11.18
CA SER A 101 -11.32 17.83 10.47
C SER A 101 -10.39 16.70 10.05
N THR A 102 -9.08 16.87 10.27
CA THR A 102 -8.03 15.91 9.93
C THR A 102 -7.08 15.75 11.11
N TRP A 103 -6.50 14.56 11.25
CA TRP A 103 -5.51 14.29 12.27
C TRP A 103 -4.57 13.17 11.84
N SER A 104 -3.31 13.22 12.29
CA SER A 104 -2.34 12.18 12.00
C SER A 104 -1.40 11.96 13.17
N THR A 105 -1.01 10.71 13.41
CA THR A 105 -0.01 10.35 14.42
C THR A 105 0.92 9.23 13.92
N PRO A 106 2.25 9.38 14.06
CA PRO A 106 3.18 8.28 13.86
C PRO A 106 3.08 7.26 15.01
N ASN A 107 3.28 5.98 14.72
CA ASN A 107 3.24 4.90 15.70
C ASN A 107 4.59 4.18 15.76
N ALA A 108 5.35 4.38 16.85
CA ALA A 108 6.62 3.68 17.04
C ALA A 108 6.41 2.19 17.36
N THR A 109 5.35 1.88 18.10
CA THR A 109 4.89 0.51 18.43
C THR A 109 3.56 0.24 17.74
N ALA A 110 3.18 -1.03 17.63
CA ALA A 110 1.84 -1.37 17.15
C ALA A 110 0.80 -0.90 18.19
N THR A 111 -0.25 -0.23 17.72
CA THR A 111 -1.23 0.46 18.57
C THR A 111 -2.62 0.29 18.00
N THR A 112 -3.62 0.01 18.85
CA THR A 112 -5.02 -0.01 18.45
C THR A 112 -5.72 1.27 18.93
N TYR A 113 -6.44 1.93 18.03
CA TYR A 113 -7.21 3.12 18.33
C TYR A 113 -8.70 2.84 18.27
N ALA A 114 -9.44 3.40 19.23
CA ALA A 114 -10.89 3.54 19.14
C ALA A 114 -11.23 4.95 18.64
N ILE A 115 -12.02 5.02 17.58
CA ILE A 115 -12.44 6.26 16.95
C ILE A 115 -13.96 6.37 17.11
N ARG A 116 -14.43 7.40 17.81
CA ARG A 116 -15.84 7.71 17.92
C ARG A 116 -16.16 8.87 17.00
N VAL A 117 -16.95 8.66 15.95
CA VAL A 117 -17.57 9.74 15.18
C VAL A 117 -18.88 10.09 15.86
N TYR A 118 -19.12 11.36 16.16
CA TYR A 118 -20.30 11.76 16.92
C TYR A 118 -20.82 13.14 16.51
N ILE A 119 -22.06 13.41 16.84
CA ILE A 119 -22.71 14.71 16.66
C ILE A 119 -23.22 15.20 18.01
N ASP A 120 -23.20 16.51 18.22
CA ASP A 120 -23.96 17.08 19.33
C ASP A 120 -25.46 16.91 19.04
N SER A 121 -26.12 16.01 19.76
CA SER A 121 -27.53 15.68 19.54
C SER A 121 -28.48 16.87 19.75
N ALA A 122 -28.05 17.93 20.47
CA ALA A 122 -28.80 19.18 20.55
C ALA A 122 -28.73 20.03 19.26
N ALA A 123 -27.75 19.79 18.40
CA ALA A 123 -27.57 20.49 17.12
C ALA A 123 -28.40 19.87 15.96
N LEU A 124 -29.00 18.70 16.16
CA LEU A 124 -29.88 18.04 15.18
C LEU A 124 -31.35 18.37 15.42
N LYS A 125 -32.03 18.84 14.37
CA LYS A 125 -33.51 18.92 14.37
C LYS A 125 -34.12 17.52 14.43
N PHE A 126 -35.31 17.41 15.02
CA PHE A 126 -36.02 16.15 15.20
C PHE A 126 -36.50 15.63 13.83
N ASP A 127 -35.82 14.63 13.26
CA ASP A 127 -35.94 14.01 11.92
C ASP A 127 -34.70 14.17 11.00
N ASN A 128 -33.74 15.02 11.38
CA ASN A 128 -32.54 15.21 10.58
C ASN A 128 -31.51 14.10 10.79
N THR A 129 -30.84 13.77 9.68
CA THR A 129 -29.72 12.83 9.65
C THR A 129 -28.46 13.55 9.18
N ALA A 130 -27.37 13.43 9.93
CA ALA A 130 -26.05 13.93 9.55
C ALA A 130 -25.24 12.82 8.88
N LYS A 131 -24.93 12.98 7.59
CA LYS A 131 -24.07 12.04 6.86
C LYS A 131 -22.60 12.39 7.03
N PHE A 132 -21.74 11.40 7.08
CA PHE A 132 -20.30 11.59 7.06
C PHE A 132 -19.59 10.48 6.27
N ALA A 133 -18.36 10.78 5.86
CA ALA A 133 -17.37 9.79 5.45
C ALA A 133 -16.12 9.99 6.31
N LEU A 134 -15.68 8.93 6.99
CA LEU A 134 -14.43 8.88 7.73
C LEU A 134 -13.40 8.13 6.87
N GLN A 135 -12.39 8.85 6.41
CA GLN A 135 -11.26 8.25 5.71
C GLN A 135 -10.17 7.92 6.73
N ILE A 136 -9.67 6.69 6.65
CA ILE A 136 -8.73 6.12 7.60
C ILE A 136 -7.54 5.61 6.80
N GLY A 137 -6.40 6.25 6.99
CA GLY A 137 -5.14 5.93 6.35
C GLY A 137 -4.19 5.27 7.33
N GLN A 138 -3.51 4.23 6.89
CA GLN A 138 -2.38 3.65 7.60
C GLN A 138 -1.24 3.41 6.61
N TYR A 139 -0.18 4.19 6.72
CA TYR A 139 0.95 4.14 5.80
C TYR A 139 2.27 4.44 6.51
N GLY A 140 3.34 3.78 6.07
CA GLY A 140 4.72 4.13 6.36
C GLY A 140 5.40 4.71 5.14
N ALA A 141 6.66 5.11 5.30
CA ALA A 141 7.46 5.67 4.21
C ALA A 141 7.52 4.76 2.97
N GLU A 142 7.50 3.44 3.17
CA GLU A 142 7.52 2.44 2.10
C GLU A 142 6.17 2.30 1.37
N ASP A 143 5.03 2.48 2.06
CA ASP A 143 3.71 2.27 1.45
C ASP A 143 3.24 3.47 0.62
N LEU A 144 3.82 4.65 0.86
CA LEU A 144 3.59 5.83 0.03
C LEU A 144 4.41 5.81 -1.26
N GLN A 145 5.31 4.84 -1.42
CA GLN A 145 6.08 4.72 -2.63
C GLN A 145 5.20 4.20 -3.76
N SER A 146 5.47 4.65 -4.99
CA SER A 146 4.74 4.17 -6.16
C SER A 146 4.85 2.64 -6.30
N PRO A 147 3.79 1.97 -6.78
CA PRO A 147 3.82 0.53 -7.05
C PRO A 147 5.06 0.14 -7.86
N ALA A 148 5.70 -0.95 -7.46
CA ALA A 148 6.92 -1.38 -8.12
C ALA A 148 6.65 -1.80 -9.58
N THR A 149 7.46 -1.30 -10.50
CA THR A 149 7.38 -1.68 -11.92
C THR A 149 8.12 -3.00 -12.15
N ALA A 150 7.44 -4.00 -12.71
CA ALA A 150 8.08 -5.26 -13.06
C ALA A 150 9.09 -5.08 -14.20
N VAL A 151 10.31 -5.57 -13.98
CA VAL A 151 11.34 -5.71 -15.01
C VAL A 151 11.23 -7.12 -15.58
N THR A 152 10.86 -7.19 -16.85
CA THR A 152 10.76 -8.43 -17.62
C THR A 152 11.81 -8.44 -18.72
N PHE A 153 12.28 -9.64 -19.04
CA PHE A 153 13.25 -9.85 -20.10
C PHE A 153 12.57 -10.42 -21.33
N GLU A 154 12.91 -9.89 -22.49
CA GLU A 154 12.49 -10.47 -23.76
C GLU A 154 13.20 -11.82 -23.97
N PRO A 155 12.55 -12.81 -24.62
CA PRO A 155 13.17 -14.09 -24.92
C PRO A 155 14.53 -13.92 -25.63
N GLY A 156 15.56 -14.56 -25.10
CA GLY A 156 16.92 -14.51 -25.64
C GLY A 156 17.66 -13.17 -25.44
N LYS A 157 17.08 -12.20 -24.72
CA LYS A 157 17.74 -10.93 -24.38
C LYS A 157 18.20 -10.96 -22.92
N PRO A 158 19.51 -10.93 -22.64
CA PRO A 158 20.02 -10.97 -21.28
C PRO A 158 19.88 -9.63 -20.55
N TRP A 159 19.45 -8.56 -21.21
CA TRP A 159 19.34 -7.21 -20.63
C TRP A 159 17.94 -6.63 -20.82
N ALA A 160 17.45 -5.98 -19.78
CA ALA A 160 16.30 -5.09 -19.79
C ALA A 160 16.75 -3.67 -19.42
N GLN A 161 16.04 -2.66 -19.94
CA GLN A 161 16.20 -1.27 -19.56
C GLN A 161 14.85 -0.65 -19.19
N ARG A 162 14.87 0.20 -18.17
CA ARG A 162 13.75 1.05 -17.80
C ARG A 162 14.26 2.46 -17.57
N ASP A 163 13.73 3.41 -18.30
CA ASP A 163 13.98 4.82 -18.06
C ASP A 163 13.01 5.32 -16.98
N GLY A 164 13.47 6.25 -16.16
CA GLY A 164 12.68 6.80 -15.06
C GLY A 164 13.03 8.25 -14.78
N ILE A 165 12.11 8.88 -14.05
CA ILE A 165 12.25 10.25 -13.56
C ILE A 165 11.89 10.24 -12.08
N LEU A 166 12.76 10.81 -11.25
CA LEU A 166 12.46 11.17 -9.87
C LEU A 166 12.14 12.66 -9.79
N ASP A 167 11.22 13.04 -8.93
CA ASP A 167 10.94 14.44 -8.60
C ASP A 167 10.87 14.62 -7.09
N ALA A 168 10.88 15.87 -6.62
CA ALA A 168 10.91 16.17 -5.19
C ALA A 168 9.69 15.61 -4.40
N GLY A 169 8.55 15.36 -5.07
CA GLY A 169 7.37 14.73 -4.47
C GLY A 169 7.38 13.20 -4.53
N ALA A 170 8.19 12.63 -5.42
CA ALA A 170 8.42 11.20 -5.58
C ALA A 170 9.92 10.90 -5.76
N PRO A 171 10.74 11.06 -4.70
CA PRO A 171 12.20 10.91 -4.76
C PRO A 171 12.66 9.44 -4.82
N VAL A 172 11.73 8.52 -5.11
CA VAL A 172 11.94 7.08 -5.11
C VAL A 172 11.16 6.43 -6.25
N TYR A 173 11.81 5.49 -6.96
CA TYR A 173 11.18 4.62 -7.96
C TYR A 173 11.52 3.16 -7.68
N ASN A 174 10.49 2.32 -7.58
CA ASN A 174 10.64 0.91 -7.25
C ASN A 174 10.49 0.00 -8.47
N PHE A 175 11.27 -1.06 -8.50
CA PHE A 175 11.24 -2.12 -9.51
C PHE A 175 11.26 -3.49 -8.84
N THR A 176 10.65 -4.48 -9.51
CA THR A 176 10.76 -5.89 -9.12
C THR A 176 11.30 -6.72 -10.29
N VAL A 177 12.15 -7.69 -9.99
CA VAL A 177 12.69 -8.61 -11.00
C VAL A 177 12.76 -10.02 -10.43
N ALA A 178 12.27 -11.00 -11.18
CA ALA A 178 12.39 -12.42 -10.86
C ALA A 178 13.59 -12.99 -11.61
N ILE A 179 14.49 -13.67 -10.90
CA ILE A 179 15.68 -14.31 -11.47
C ILE A 179 15.66 -15.79 -11.11
N ALA A 180 15.84 -16.64 -12.12
CA ALA A 180 15.88 -18.09 -11.95
C ALA A 180 17.16 -18.54 -11.21
N ALA A 181 17.08 -19.72 -10.57
CA ALA A 181 18.25 -20.38 -10.00
C ALA A 181 19.33 -20.64 -11.07
N GLY A 182 20.60 -20.53 -10.70
CA GLY A 182 21.75 -20.72 -11.58
C GLY A 182 22.11 -19.50 -12.43
N MET A 183 21.31 -18.44 -12.41
CA MET A 183 21.60 -17.19 -13.11
C MET A 183 22.43 -16.23 -12.24
N THR A 184 23.04 -15.24 -12.86
CA THR A 184 23.65 -14.08 -12.20
C THR A 184 22.82 -12.85 -12.56
N ILE A 185 22.45 -12.06 -11.56
CA ILE A 185 21.82 -10.75 -11.74
C ILE A 185 22.90 -9.68 -11.79
N LYS A 186 22.76 -8.71 -12.69
CA LYS A 186 23.54 -7.47 -12.68
C LYS A 186 22.62 -6.26 -12.77
N VAL A 187 22.89 -5.25 -11.96
CA VAL A 187 22.15 -3.98 -11.94
C VAL A 187 23.14 -2.87 -12.24
N ASN A 188 22.82 -2.00 -13.19
CA ASN A 188 23.54 -0.74 -13.40
C ASN A 188 22.54 0.43 -13.37
N LEU A 189 22.93 1.49 -12.69
CA LEU A 189 22.24 2.77 -12.72
C LEU A 189 23.00 3.74 -13.62
N VAL A 190 22.34 4.22 -14.67
CA VAL A 190 22.91 5.21 -15.59
C VAL A 190 22.22 6.54 -15.34
N SER A 191 22.97 7.51 -14.84
CA SER A 191 22.53 8.90 -14.70
C SER A 191 23.74 9.84 -14.75
N SER A 192 23.49 11.10 -15.07
CA SER A 192 24.44 12.19 -14.94
C SER A 192 24.51 12.76 -13.51
N ASN A 193 23.57 12.42 -12.64
CA ASN A 193 23.53 12.91 -11.27
C ASN A 193 24.19 11.89 -10.31
N PRO A 194 25.27 12.27 -9.60
CA PRO A 194 25.99 11.37 -8.69
C PRO A 194 25.24 11.09 -7.38
N GLU A 195 24.23 11.88 -7.03
CA GLU A 195 23.39 11.71 -5.83
C GLU A 195 22.26 10.68 -6.03
N LEU A 196 22.15 10.13 -7.24
CA LEU A 196 21.25 9.02 -7.52
C LEU A 196 21.90 7.71 -7.08
N HIS A 197 21.16 7.02 -6.23
CA HIS A 197 21.56 5.73 -5.71
C HIS A 197 20.49 4.69 -6.04
N PHE A 198 20.89 3.42 -6.01
CA PHE A 198 19.97 2.32 -5.87
C PHE A 198 20.33 1.40 -4.72
N ARG A 199 19.31 0.72 -4.21
CA ARG A 199 19.45 -0.40 -3.28
C ARG A 199 18.78 -1.64 -3.84
N VAL A 200 19.27 -2.81 -3.47
CA VAL A 200 18.69 -4.11 -3.85
C VAL A 200 18.41 -4.92 -2.59
N ASN A 201 17.18 -5.43 -2.51
CA ASN A 201 16.75 -6.36 -1.48
C ASN A 201 16.29 -7.66 -2.14
N ASP A 202 16.61 -8.78 -1.52
CA ASP A 202 15.99 -10.08 -1.77
C ASP A 202 14.65 -10.12 -1.04
N LYS A 203 13.54 -10.13 -1.80
CA LYS A 203 12.19 -10.25 -1.23
C LYS A 203 11.83 -11.68 -0.86
N THR A 204 12.46 -12.68 -1.46
CA THR A 204 12.19 -14.09 -1.15
C THR A 204 12.71 -14.44 0.25
N HIS A 205 13.85 -13.88 0.65
CA HIS A 205 14.50 -14.17 1.93
C HIS A 205 14.53 -12.99 2.90
N ASP A 206 13.82 -11.90 2.59
CA ASP A 206 13.76 -10.65 3.36
C ASP A 206 15.16 -10.13 3.78
N LYS A 207 16.07 -10.04 2.79
CA LYS A 207 17.47 -9.70 3.02
C LYS A 207 17.87 -8.46 2.25
N LYS A 208 18.53 -7.51 2.93
CA LYS A 208 19.19 -6.36 2.29
C LYS A 208 20.52 -6.80 1.68
N LEU A 209 20.77 -6.44 0.43
CA LEU A 209 21.97 -6.90 -0.30
C LEU A 209 22.96 -5.77 -0.54
N VAL A 210 22.50 -4.66 -1.12
CA VAL A 210 23.35 -3.50 -1.40
C VAL A 210 22.58 -2.21 -1.23
N ASP A 211 23.29 -1.18 -0.77
CA ASP A 211 22.88 0.21 -0.92
C ASP A 211 24.08 1.01 -1.46
N THR A 212 23.90 1.60 -2.65
CA THR A 212 24.99 2.25 -3.36
C THR A 212 25.36 3.63 -2.82
N SER A 213 24.52 4.23 -1.96
CA SER A 213 24.92 5.44 -1.22
C SER A 213 26.10 5.16 -0.27
N ALA A 214 26.20 3.94 0.24
CA ALA A 214 27.30 3.55 1.13
C ALA A 214 28.58 3.17 0.37
N THR A 215 28.48 2.78 -0.91
CA THR A 215 29.63 2.28 -1.70
C THR A 215 30.12 3.26 -2.76
N GLY A 216 29.27 4.20 -3.18
CA GLY A 216 29.54 5.11 -4.32
C GLY A 216 29.56 4.41 -5.68
N LEU A 217 29.24 3.12 -5.76
CA LEU A 217 29.21 2.37 -7.01
C LEU A 217 27.86 2.53 -7.72
N ASN A 218 27.86 2.62 -9.04
CA ASN A 218 26.63 2.64 -9.85
C ASN A 218 26.25 1.26 -10.40
N THR A 219 26.87 0.19 -9.90
CA THR A 219 26.66 -1.19 -10.35
C THR A 219 26.73 -2.18 -9.20
N TRP A 220 26.00 -3.28 -9.34
CA TRP A 220 25.99 -4.40 -8.42
C TRP A 220 25.69 -5.71 -9.15
N SER A 221 26.21 -6.83 -8.67
CA SER A 221 25.92 -8.16 -9.22
C SER A 221 26.01 -9.26 -8.18
N GLU A 222 25.21 -10.32 -8.33
CA GLU A 222 25.23 -11.50 -7.47
C GLU A 222 24.82 -12.75 -8.25
N SER A 223 25.40 -13.91 -7.91
CA SER A 223 24.97 -15.21 -8.42
C SER A 223 23.80 -15.77 -7.61
N VAL A 224 22.78 -16.23 -8.30
CA VAL A 224 21.47 -16.60 -7.77
C VAL A 224 21.37 -18.12 -7.62
N ALA A 225 21.60 -18.63 -6.40
CA ALA A 225 21.61 -20.08 -6.15
C ALA A 225 20.20 -20.71 -6.23
N ALA A 226 19.18 -19.98 -5.77
CA ALA A 226 17.77 -20.39 -5.79
C ALA A 226 16.92 -19.29 -6.44
N ALA A 227 15.82 -19.65 -7.10
CA ALA A 227 14.96 -18.69 -7.79
C ALA A 227 14.48 -17.60 -6.80
N THR A 228 14.74 -16.33 -7.15
CA THR A 228 14.62 -15.21 -6.20
C THR A 228 13.92 -14.02 -6.84
N ASN A 229 13.08 -13.34 -6.06
CA ASN A 229 12.48 -12.07 -6.42
C ASN A 229 13.27 -10.94 -5.76
N TYR A 230 13.83 -10.05 -6.56
CA TYR A 230 14.53 -8.87 -6.07
C TYR A 230 13.63 -7.64 -6.13
N ALA A 231 13.76 -6.77 -5.13
CA ALA A 231 13.28 -5.40 -5.18
C ALA A 231 14.47 -4.47 -5.39
N ILE A 232 14.38 -3.64 -6.44
CA ILE A 232 15.38 -2.62 -6.75
C ILE A 232 14.71 -1.28 -6.56
N GLN A 233 15.28 -0.44 -5.71
CA GLN A 233 14.77 0.91 -5.46
C GLN A 233 15.83 1.91 -5.91
N VAL A 234 15.48 2.72 -6.91
CA VAL A 234 16.27 3.88 -7.34
C VAL A 234 15.77 5.09 -6.57
N TYR A 235 16.66 5.85 -5.96
CA TYR A 235 16.29 6.95 -5.08
C TYR A 235 17.34 8.06 -5.08
N VAL A 236 16.92 9.21 -4.59
CA VAL A 236 17.77 10.35 -4.23
C VAL A 236 17.35 10.82 -2.84
N ASP A 237 18.28 11.34 -2.04
CA ASP A 237 17.92 11.93 -0.77
C ASP A 237 16.95 13.12 -1.02
N PRO A 238 15.75 13.14 -0.42
CA PRO A 238 14.83 14.26 -0.58
C PRO A 238 15.46 15.61 -0.22
N ALA A 239 16.42 15.65 0.72
CA ALA A 239 17.12 16.87 1.10
C ALA A 239 18.09 17.39 0.01
N ALA A 240 18.52 16.51 -0.90
CA ALA A 240 19.38 16.86 -2.04
C ALA A 240 18.59 17.36 -3.26
N MET A 241 17.25 17.27 -3.23
CA MET A 241 16.38 17.74 -4.32
C MET A 241 15.79 19.12 -4.04
N SER A 242 15.99 20.05 -4.97
CA SER A 242 15.27 21.33 -4.97
C SER A 242 13.82 21.16 -5.43
N SER A 243 12.92 22.02 -4.96
CA SER A 243 11.52 22.01 -5.39
C SER A 243 11.41 22.18 -6.92
N GLY A 244 10.67 21.29 -7.57
CA GLY A 244 10.49 21.28 -9.03
C GLY A 244 11.64 20.64 -9.82
N GLN A 245 12.73 20.24 -9.16
CA GLN A 245 13.82 19.49 -9.79
C GLN A 245 13.33 18.11 -10.24
N LYS A 246 13.83 17.66 -11.39
CA LYS A 246 13.53 16.35 -11.97
C LYS A 246 14.81 15.66 -12.39
N GLU A 247 14.99 14.45 -11.91
CA GLU A 247 16.20 13.67 -12.10
C GLU A 247 15.92 12.46 -12.99
N ARG A 248 16.61 12.40 -14.13
CA ARG A 248 16.46 11.31 -15.09
C ARG A 248 17.46 10.21 -14.82
N PHE A 249 17.03 8.97 -15.00
CA PHE A 249 17.89 7.81 -14.93
C PHE A 249 17.46 6.73 -15.94
N ALA A 250 18.38 5.82 -16.24
CA ALA A 250 18.08 4.54 -16.88
C ALA A 250 18.56 3.41 -15.97
N LEU A 251 17.63 2.57 -15.51
CA LEU A 251 17.94 1.35 -14.78
C LEU A 251 18.17 0.22 -15.79
N GLN A 252 19.30 -0.46 -15.64
CA GLN A 252 19.73 -1.53 -16.49
C GLN A 252 19.81 -2.82 -15.66
N VAL A 253 19.02 -3.82 -16.00
CA VAL A 253 19.04 -5.11 -15.30
C VAL A 253 19.44 -6.19 -16.28
N GLY A 254 20.46 -6.96 -15.92
CA GLY A 254 21.00 -8.07 -16.68
C GLY A 254 20.75 -9.40 -15.98
N GLN A 255 20.48 -10.45 -16.77
CA GLN A 255 20.47 -11.84 -16.34
C GLN A 255 21.27 -12.69 -17.32
N TYR A 256 22.16 -13.54 -16.82
CA TYR A 256 22.96 -14.48 -17.62
C TYR A 256 23.37 -15.68 -16.76
N SER A 257 23.77 -16.80 -17.35
CA SER A 257 24.15 -18.00 -16.59
C SER A 257 25.37 -17.71 -15.72
N SER A 258 25.39 -18.28 -14.51
CA SER A 258 26.52 -18.12 -13.60
C SER A 258 27.77 -18.79 -14.17
N GLY A 259 28.85 -18.03 -14.31
CA GLY A 259 30.11 -18.49 -14.92
C GLY A 259 30.31 -18.09 -16.38
N ASP A 260 29.28 -17.57 -17.05
CA ASP A 260 29.43 -16.99 -18.39
C ASP A 260 30.10 -15.61 -18.33
N VAL A 261 30.83 -15.26 -19.39
CA VAL A 261 31.34 -13.89 -19.57
C VAL A 261 30.13 -12.95 -19.69
N GLN A 262 30.10 -11.92 -18.84
CA GLN A 262 29.04 -10.92 -18.81
C GLN A 262 28.77 -10.38 -20.22
N PRO A 263 27.55 -10.53 -20.77
CA PRO A 263 27.21 -9.94 -22.06
C PRO A 263 27.35 -8.42 -22.00
N ALA A 264 28.07 -7.83 -22.95
CA ALA A 264 28.16 -6.37 -23.06
C ALA A 264 26.74 -5.80 -23.24
N LYS A 265 26.35 -4.87 -22.37
CA LYS A 265 25.13 -4.11 -22.62
C LYS A 265 25.41 -3.09 -23.73
N PRO A 266 24.55 -2.94 -24.76
CA PRO A 266 24.73 -1.88 -25.76
C PRO A 266 24.76 -0.51 -25.08
N ALA A 267 25.79 0.30 -25.38
CA ALA A 267 25.79 1.70 -25.00
C ALA A 267 24.59 2.39 -25.64
N THR A 268 23.83 3.15 -24.85
CA THR A 268 22.75 3.97 -25.38
C THR A 268 23.38 5.00 -26.31
N VAL A 269 23.08 4.91 -27.61
CA VAL A 269 23.61 5.84 -28.61
C VAL A 269 23.03 7.21 -28.29
N THR A 270 23.85 8.12 -27.78
CA THR A 270 23.53 9.55 -27.76
C THR A 270 23.40 9.96 -29.22
N THR A 271 22.19 10.26 -29.68
CA THR A 271 21.98 10.90 -30.98
C THR A 271 22.73 12.23 -30.98
N THR A 272 23.87 12.26 -31.66
CA THR A 272 24.53 13.50 -32.07
C THR A 272 23.52 14.33 -32.87
N ALA A 273 23.23 15.54 -32.38
CA ALA A 273 22.45 16.52 -33.12
C ALA A 273 23.11 16.78 -34.49
N PRO A 274 22.32 16.96 -35.58
CA PRO A 274 22.89 17.30 -36.88
C PRO A 274 23.56 18.67 -36.81
N GLN A 275 24.80 18.70 -37.29
CA GLN A 275 25.55 19.92 -37.57
C GLN A 275 24.78 20.73 -38.63
N ALA A 276 24.42 21.96 -38.28
CA ALA A 276 23.83 22.89 -39.24
C ALA A 276 24.96 23.45 -40.11
N ASP A 277 24.85 23.24 -41.42
CA ASP A 277 25.47 24.09 -42.45
C ASP A 277 24.52 25.25 -42.79
#